data_AF-G1U869-F1
#
_entry.id   AF-G1U869-F1
#
_cell.length_a   1.000
_cell.length_b   1.000
_cell.length_c   1.000
_cell.angle_alpha   90.00
_cell.angle_beta   90.00
_cell.angle_gamma   90.00
#
_symmetry.space_group_name_H-M   'P 1'
#
loop_
_entity.id
_entity.type
_entity.pdbx_description
1 polymer ?
#
loop_
_entity_poly.entity_id
_entity_poly.type
_entity_poly.pdbx_seq_one_letter_code
_entity_poly.pdbx_strand_id
1 'polypeptide(L)'
;MALRETVSSGGLLVWPRVLLFGDSITQFSFQQGGWGAALAHRLVRKCDVLNRGFSGYNSRWARIILPRLIGSGRDLDSPAAVTVFFGANDSALKDENPKQHVPLDEYAGNLRSMVQYLQSVGVPESRVILITPPPLCEAAWEKECIAQGHKLNRVNAVVGEYASACVQVAQDCGTDVLNLWALMQEDSQDFSAYLSDGLHLSPEGRCGRREAGTQSAGRRRPLAAHGKARRLRARSGSQGATSSACPRLSRRRRSNKASGFLRDAFYLGHVGSGTKYLLIDAGIVSATAIKHTLSSLLIP
;
A
#
# COMPACT_ATOMS: atom_id res chain seq x y z
N MET A 1 52.15 -18.82 -18.29
CA MET A 1 51.14 -19.18 -17.27
C MET A 1 49.83 -18.55 -17.70
N ALA A 2 49.01 -19.29 -18.45
CA ALA A 2 47.69 -18.80 -18.87
C ALA A 2 46.77 -18.78 -17.65
N LEU A 3 46.19 -17.63 -17.35
CA LEU A 3 45.14 -17.48 -16.34
C LEU A 3 43.95 -18.35 -16.77
N ARG A 4 43.66 -19.38 -15.99
CA ARG A 4 42.40 -20.11 -16.07
C ARG A 4 41.29 -19.12 -15.69
N GLU A 5 40.54 -18.66 -16.69
CA GLU A 5 39.21 -18.12 -16.45
C GLU A 5 38.34 -19.28 -15.94
N THR A 6 38.15 -19.31 -14.62
CA THR A 6 37.09 -20.11 -14.01
C THR A 6 35.77 -19.48 -14.44
N VAL A 7 35.12 -20.09 -15.43
CA VAL A 7 33.72 -19.84 -15.76
C VAL A 7 32.92 -20.13 -14.50
N SER A 8 32.50 -19.07 -13.80
CA SER A 8 31.48 -19.15 -12.77
C SER A 8 30.22 -19.70 -13.42
N SER A 9 29.78 -20.89 -12.99
CA SER A 9 28.52 -21.49 -13.44
C SER A 9 27.39 -20.47 -13.32
N GLY A 10 26.65 -20.25 -14.42
CA GLY A 10 25.53 -19.31 -14.46
C GLY A 10 24.46 -19.67 -13.44
N GLY A 11 24.40 -18.93 -12.34
CA GLY A 11 23.29 -19.00 -11.39
C GLY A 11 22.02 -18.46 -12.04
N LEU A 12 20.88 -19.08 -11.73
CA LEU A 12 19.57 -18.55 -12.11
C LEU A 12 19.41 -17.14 -11.51
N LEU A 13 18.89 -16.21 -12.30
CA LEU A 13 18.55 -14.88 -11.81
C LEU A 13 17.38 -15.00 -10.82
N VAL A 14 17.62 -14.67 -9.55
CA VAL A 14 16.60 -14.67 -8.49
C VAL A 14 16.07 -13.25 -8.37
N TRP A 15 14.77 -13.07 -8.64
CA TRP A 15 14.11 -11.79 -8.42
C TRP A 15 13.82 -11.60 -6.92
N PRO A 16 13.93 -10.37 -6.39
CA PRO A 16 13.38 -10.04 -5.08
C PRO A 16 11.90 -10.41 -5.02
N ARG A 17 11.40 -10.77 -3.82
CA ARG A 17 10.01 -11.22 -3.65
C ARG A 17 9.27 -10.39 -2.63
N VAL A 18 8.05 -9.96 -2.95
CA VAL A 18 7.08 -9.45 -1.98
C VAL A 18 6.10 -10.57 -1.67
N LEU A 19 5.98 -10.94 -0.39
CA LEU A 19 5.02 -11.94 0.05
C LEU A 19 3.78 -11.27 0.62
N LEU A 20 2.61 -11.64 0.09
CA LEU A 20 1.31 -11.21 0.61
C LEU A 20 0.73 -12.32 1.47
N PHE A 21 0.84 -12.22 2.79
CA PHE A 21 0.35 -13.22 3.73
C PHE A 21 -0.90 -12.74 4.46
N GLY A 22 -1.98 -13.51 4.39
CA GLY A 22 -3.27 -13.08 4.95
C GLY A 22 -4.40 -14.09 4.76
N ASP A 23 -5.62 -13.62 4.93
CA ASP A 23 -6.85 -14.40 4.80
C ASP A 23 -7.46 -14.34 3.38
N SER A 24 -8.79 -14.44 3.27
CA SER A 24 -9.55 -14.35 2.02
C SER A 24 -9.33 -13.02 1.29
N ILE A 25 -9.17 -11.90 2.01
CA ILE A 25 -8.95 -10.58 1.41
C ILE A 25 -7.60 -10.56 0.65
N THR A 26 -6.60 -11.25 1.20
CA THR A 26 -5.31 -11.46 0.53
C THR A 26 -5.43 -12.49 -0.58
N GLN A 27 -6.17 -13.59 -0.38
CA GLN A 27 -6.35 -14.63 -1.40
C GLN A 27 -6.97 -14.04 -2.67
N PHE A 28 -7.99 -13.20 -2.52
CA PHE A 28 -8.73 -12.56 -3.61
C PHE A 28 -8.02 -11.33 -4.20
N SER A 29 -6.86 -10.94 -3.66
CA SER A 29 -6.09 -9.78 -4.14
C SER A 29 -5.58 -9.91 -5.59
N PHE A 30 -5.59 -11.11 -6.17
CA PHE A 30 -5.20 -11.37 -7.56
C PHE A 30 -6.39 -11.55 -8.52
N GLN A 31 -7.63 -11.44 -8.02
CA GLN A 31 -8.81 -11.40 -8.90
C GLN A 31 -8.77 -10.14 -9.78
N GLN A 32 -9.65 -10.08 -10.79
CA GLN A 32 -9.74 -8.93 -11.69
C GLN A 32 -9.94 -7.62 -10.90
N GLY A 33 -9.07 -6.64 -11.16
CA GLY A 33 -9.05 -5.36 -10.43
C GLY A 33 -8.47 -5.44 -9.01
N GLY A 34 -7.87 -6.57 -8.63
CA GLY A 34 -7.29 -6.83 -7.33
C GLY A 34 -5.99 -6.05 -7.05
N TRP A 35 -5.80 -5.63 -5.79
CA TRP A 35 -4.64 -4.85 -5.37
C TRP A 35 -3.31 -5.62 -5.50
N GLY A 36 -3.32 -6.93 -5.29
CA GLY A 36 -2.15 -7.80 -5.45
C GLY A 36 -1.73 -7.93 -6.91
N ALA A 37 -2.70 -8.11 -7.81
CA ALA A 37 -2.44 -8.09 -9.26
C ALA A 37 -1.94 -6.72 -9.74
N ALA A 38 -2.51 -5.63 -9.23
CA ALA A 38 -2.06 -4.27 -9.56
C ALA A 38 -0.64 -3.99 -9.03
N LEU A 39 -0.30 -4.50 -7.83
CA LEU A 39 1.05 -4.44 -7.29
C LEU A 39 2.04 -5.23 -8.16
N ALA A 40 1.69 -6.46 -8.54
CA ALA A 40 2.49 -7.30 -9.44
C ALA A 40 2.74 -6.60 -10.78
N HIS A 41 1.71 -6.00 -11.37
CA HIS A 41 1.82 -5.23 -12.61
C HIS A 41 2.78 -4.04 -12.48
N ARG A 42 2.77 -3.32 -11.35
CA ARG A 42 3.70 -2.19 -11.10
C ARG A 42 5.16 -2.65 -10.89
N LEU A 43 5.35 -3.88 -10.42
CA LEU A 43 6.66 -4.47 -10.12
C LEU A 43 7.17 -5.41 -11.22
N VAL A 44 6.51 -5.42 -12.39
CA VAL A 44 6.93 -6.19 -13.56
C VAL A 44 8.42 -5.95 -13.84
N ARG A 45 9.17 -7.05 -13.99
CA ARG A 45 10.63 -7.07 -14.23
C ARG A 45 11.46 -6.42 -13.13
N LYS A 46 10.95 -6.37 -11.89
CA LYS A 46 11.66 -5.84 -10.72
C LYS A 46 11.55 -6.76 -9.51
N CYS A 47 10.37 -7.34 -9.28
CA CYS A 47 10.10 -8.13 -8.10
C CYS A 47 8.91 -9.06 -8.35
N ASP A 48 9.01 -10.30 -7.89
CA ASP A 48 7.89 -11.23 -7.89
C ASP A 48 6.96 -10.93 -6.73
N VAL A 49 5.66 -10.93 -6.98
CA VAL A 49 4.63 -10.76 -5.94
C VAL A 49 3.97 -12.11 -5.70
N LEU A 50 4.14 -12.65 -4.51
CA LEU A 50 3.67 -13.98 -4.14
C LEU A 50 2.43 -13.88 -3.24
N ASN A 51 1.30 -14.39 -3.71
CA ASN A 51 0.09 -14.50 -2.92
C ASN A 51 0.13 -15.74 -2.01
N ARG A 52 -0.02 -15.53 -0.70
CA ARG A 52 -0.20 -16.54 0.34
C ARG A 52 -1.40 -16.18 1.21
N GLY A 53 -2.53 -15.88 0.56
CA GLY A 53 -3.82 -15.71 1.20
C GLY A 53 -4.55 -17.04 1.40
N PHE A 54 -5.15 -17.23 2.56
CA PHE A 54 -5.88 -18.45 2.92
C PHE A 54 -7.29 -18.10 3.41
N SER A 55 -8.29 -18.30 2.54
CA SER A 55 -9.68 -17.97 2.84
C SER A 55 -10.17 -18.66 4.12
N GLY A 56 -10.81 -17.88 4.98
CA GLY A 56 -11.34 -18.32 6.27
C GLY A 56 -10.33 -18.42 7.40
N TYR A 57 -9.03 -18.23 7.15
CA TYR A 57 -8.00 -18.34 8.20
C TYR A 57 -8.03 -17.16 9.19
N ASN A 58 -7.71 -17.47 10.44
CA ASN A 58 -7.44 -16.48 11.50
C ASN A 58 -5.96 -16.49 11.88
N SER A 59 -5.55 -15.57 12.76
CA SER A 59 -4.16 -15.42 13.20
C SER A 59 -3.59 -16.67 13.89
N ARG A 60 -4.45 -17.44 14.58
CA ARG A 60 -4.05 -18.68 15.27
C ARG A 60 -3.53 -19.71 14.28
N TRP A 61 -4.25 -19.92 13.17
CA TRP A 61 -3.80 -20.84 12.12
C TRP A 61 -2.65 -20.24 11.33
N ALA A 62 -2.69 -18.94 11.03
CA ALA A 62 -1.62 -18.22 10.33
C ALA A 62 -0.25 -18.42 11.00
N ARG A 63 -0.19 -18.33 12.33
CA ARG A 63 1.04 -18.56 13.11
C ARG A 63 1.64 -19.94 12.89
N ILE A 64 0.81 -20.96 12.69
CA ILE A 64 1.24 -22.37 12.50
C ILE A 64 1.78 -22.59 11.09
N ILE A 65 1.16 -21.99 10.08
CA ILE A 65 1.56 -22.16 8.68
C ILE A 65 2.75 -21.29 8.28
N LEU A 66 2.93 -20.11 8.88
CA LEU A 66 3.99 -19.17 8.50
C LEU A 66 5.39 -19.82 8.39
N PRO A 67 5.83 -20.69 9.33
CA PRO A 67 7.14 -21.35 9.21
C PRO A 67 7.29 -22.31 8.03
N ARG A 68 6.18 -22.78 7.45
CA ARG A 68 6.19 -23.61 6.24
C ARG A 68 6.26 -22.77 4.96
N LEU A 69 5.94 -21.47 5.03
CA LEU A 69 5.94 -20.57 3.88
C LEU A 69 7.24 -19.79 3.74
N ILE A 70 7.86 -19.43 4.87
CA ILE A 70 9.10 -18.69 4.94
C ILE A 70 10.00 -19.43 5.93
N GLY A 71 11.11 -19.97 5.46
CA GLY A 71 12.12 -20.63 6.28
C GLY A 71 13.45 -19.91 6.23
N SER A 72 14.41 -20.38 7.04
CA SER A 72 15.77 -19.85 7.20
C SER A 72 16.70 -20.10 6.00
N GLY A 73 16.17 -20.14 4.77
CA GLY A 73 16.93 -20.42 3.54
C GLY A 73 17.91 -19.29 3.18
N ARG A 74 18.98 -19.66 2.46
CA ARG A 74 20.12 -18.83 1.98
C ARG A 74 19.75 -17.35 1.80
N ASP A 75 20.60 -16.41 2.23
CA ASP A 75 20.38 -14.94 2.20
C ASP A 75 19.73 -14.36 0.93
N LEU A 76 19.87 -15.04 -0.21
CA LEU A 76 19.22 -14.72 -1.49
C LEU A 76 17.69 -14.94 -1.53
N ASP A 77 17.12 -15.63 -0.54
CA ASP A 77 15.70 -15.99 -0.45
C ASP A 77 14.87 -15.09 0.47
N SER A 78 15.49 -14.16 1.22
CA SER A 78 14.75 -13.25 2.08
C SER A 78 13.80 -12.36 1.26
N PRO A 79 12.50 -12.33 1.58
CA PRO A 79 11.56 -11.40 0.97
C PRO A 79 12.04 -9.93 1.09
N ALA A 80 11.78 -9.15 0.04
CA ALA A 80 11.96 -7.70 0.03
C ALA A 80 10.90 -7.00 0.88
N ALA A 81 9.70 -7.60 0.99
CA ALA A 81 8.67 -7.21 1.96
C ALA A 81 7.74 -8.39 2.25
N VAL A 82 7.13 -8.40 3.43
CA VAL A 82 6.06 -9.32 3.83
C VAL A 82 4.90 -8.52 4.39
N THR A 83 3.71 -8.63 3.80
CA THR A 83 2.49 -8.12 4.43
C THR A 83 1.87 -9.19 5.31
N VAL A 84 1.39 -8.82 6.49
CA VAL A 84 0.59 -9.70 7.37
C VAL A 84 -0.79 -9.07 7.53
N PHE A 85 -1.81 -9.70 6.97
CA PHE A 85 -3.17 -9.14 6.87
C PHE A 85 -4.21 -10.13 7.42
N PHE A 86 -4.46 -10.04 8.73
CA PHE A 86 -5.42 -10.85 9.49
C PHE A 86 -6.17 -9.97 10.49
N GLY A 87 -7.27 -10.48 11.04
CA GLY A 87 -8.13 -9.75 12.00
C GLY A 87 -9.60 -9.77 11.60
N ALA A 88 -9.90 -9.87 10.30
CA ALA A 88 -11.27 -9.89 9.80
C ALA A 88 -12.04 -11.16 10.24
N ASN A 89 -11.33 -12.30 10.32
CA ASN A 89 -11.89 -13.55 10.84
C ASN A 89 -11.78 -13.66 12.36
N ASP A 90 -10.66 -13.21 12.92
CA ASP A 90 -10.40 -13.21 14.37
C ASP A 90 -11.47 -12.46 15.16
N SER A 91 -11.93 -11.32 14.62
CA SER A 91 -12.98 -10.45 15.19
C SER A 91 -14.40 -11.00 15.10
N ALA A 92 -14.58 -12.24 14.62
CA ALA A 92 -15.87 -12.91 14.70
C ALA A 92 -16.35 -13.01 16.16
N LEU A 93 -17.66 -12.89 16.38
CA LEU A 93 -18.27 -13.01 17.69
C LEU A 93 -18.13 -14.45 18.18
N LYS A 94 -17.62 -14.61 19.41
CA LYS A 94 -17.32 -15.91 20.01
C LYS A 94 -18.51 -16.87 19.99
N ASP A 95 -19.69 -16.38 20.33
CA ASP A 95 -20.88 -17.22 20.48
C ASP A 95 -21.53 -17.56 19.13
N GLU A 96 -21.31 -16.73 18.10
CA GLU A 96 -21.92 -16.91 16.77
C GLU A 96 -20.98 -17.64 15.79
N ASN A 97 -19.67 -17.46 15.92
CA ASN A 97 -18.67 -18.13 15.07
C ASN A 97 -17.36 -18.43 15.84
N PRO A 98 -17.40 -19.40 16.77
CA PRO A 98 -16.25 -19.75 17.60
C PRO A 98 -15.08 -20.34 16.81
N LYS A 99 -15.31 -20.85 15.60
CA LYS A 99 -14.27 -21.45 14.76
C LYS A 99 -13.28 -20.40 14.26
N GLN A 100 -13.78 -19.24 13.87
CA GLN A 100 -12.95 -18.14 13.37
C GLN A 100 -12.49 -17.20 14.48
N HIS A 101 -13.29 -17.07 15.55
CA HIS A 101 -12.97 -16.21 16.69
C HIS A 101 -11.59 -16.52 17.30
N VAL A 102 -10.83 -15.46 17.55
CA VAL A 102 -9.58 -15.46 18.31
C VAL A 102 -9.64 -14.32 19.31
N PRO A 103 -9.57 -14.56 20.63
CA PRO A 103 -9.57 -13.49 21.62
C PRO A 103 -8.55 -12.38 21.32
N LEU A 104 -8.88 -11.12 21.63
CA LEU A 104 -8.10 -9.94 21.21
C LEU A 104 -6.63 -9.98 21.70
N ASP A 105 -6.41 -10.45 22.92
CA ASP A 105 -5.09 -10.65 23.52
C ASP A 105 -4.30 -11.74 22.79
N GLU A 106 -4.96 -12.85 22.45
CA GLU A 106 -4.34 -13.91 21.64
C GLU A 106 -4.03 -13.43 20.22
N TYR A 107 -4.93 -12.67 19.58
CA TYR A 107 -4.69 -12.07 18.26
C TYR A 107 -3.45 -11.18 18.27
N ALA A 108 -3.33 -10.27 19.24
CA ALA A 108 -2.16 -9.41 19.38
C ALA A 108 -0.88 -10.24 19.64
N GLY A 109 -0.96 -11.26 20.47
CA GLY A 109 0.13 -12.20 20.72
C GLY A 109 0.56 -12.99 19.46
N ASN A 110 -0.41 -13.40 18.64
CA ASN A 110 -0.17 -14.11 17.39
C ASN A 110 0.52 -13.20 16.36
N LEU A 111 0.07 -11.95 16.20
CA LEU A 111 0.74 -10.97 15.33
C LEU A 111 2.20 -10.75 15.77
N ARG A 112 2.44 -10.50 17.07
CA ARG A 112 3.79 -10.32 17.63
C ARG A 112 4.67 -11.54 17.37
N SER A 113 4.13 -12.74 17.57
CA SER A 113 4.84 -14.00 17.31
C SER A 113 5.21 -14.17 15.84
N MET A 114 4.33 -13.79 14.91
CA MET A 114 4.63 -13.84 13.48
C MET A 114 5.73 -12.86 13.09
N VAL A 115 5.73 -11.64 13.64
CA VAL A 115 6.82 -10.66 13.41
C VAL A 115 8.15 -11.18 13.95
N GLN A 116 8.17 -11.69 15.19
CA GLN A 116 9.37 -12.27 15.80
C GLN A 116 9.90 -13.47 15.01
N TYR A 117 9.01 -14.32 14.49
CA TYR A 117 9.40 -15.42 13.62
C TYR A 117 10.06 -14.91 12.34
N LEU A 118 9.45 -13.93 11.66
CA LEU A 118 10.02 -13.31 10.45
C LEU A 118 11.43 -12.77 10.70
N GLN A 119 11.63 -12.05 11.81
CA GLN A 119 12.95 -11.57 12.23
C GLN A 119 13.94 -12.72 12.45
N SER A 120 13.51 -13.79 13.12
CA SER A 120 14.36 -14.96 13.39
C SER A 120 14.84 -15.71 12.14
N VAL A 121 14.11 -15.57 11.01
CA VAL A 121 14.48 -16.15 9.72
C VAL A 121 15.10 -15.14 8.75
N GLY A 122 15.53 -13.98 9.24
CA GLY A 122 16.30 -13.00 8.48
C GLY A 122 15.47 -11.93 7.77
N VAL A 123 14.16 -11.84 8.02
CA VAL A 123 13.33 -10.74 7.51
C VAL A 123 13.32 -9.60 8.55
N PRO A 124 14.02 -8.48 8.32
CA PRO A 124 14.04 -7.37 9.26
C PRO A 124 12.64 -6.76 9.43
N GLU A 125 12.34 -6.23 10.62
CA GLU A 125 11.05 -5.61 10.95
C GLU A 125 10.67 -4.49 9.97
N SER A 126 11.66 -3.76 9.43
CA SER A 126 11.44 -2.71 8.43
C SER A 126 10.94 -3.22 7.07
N ARG A 127 10.90 -4.54 6.87
CA ARG A 127 10.31 -5.21 5.69
C ARG A 127 8.99 -5.89 5.99
N VAL A 128 8.54 -5.88 7.24
CA VAL A 128 7.25 -6.42 7.64
C VAL A 128 6.23 -5.28 7.70
N ILE A 129 5.08 -5.48 7.06
CA ILE A 129 3.99 -4.51 7.04
C ILE A 129 2.75 -5.19 7.61
N LEU A 130 2.29 -4.74 8.77
CA LEU A 130 1.01 -5.18 9.31
C LEU A 130 -0.11 -4.40 8.63
N ILE A 131 -1.20 -5.09 8.26
CA ILE A 131 -2.38 -4.45 7.67
C ILE A 131 -3.56 -4.69 8.61
N THR A 132 -4.19 -3.62 9.07
CA THR A 132 -5.38 -3.71 9.94
C THR A 132 -6.56 -4.32 9.16
N PRO A 133 -7.47 -5.08 9.79
CA PRO A 133 -8.72 -5.47 9.15
C PRO A 133 -9.49 -4.23 8.64
N PRO A 134 -10.15 -4.30 7.47
CA PRO A 134 -11.00 -3.20 6.99
C PRO A 134 -12.27 -3.05 7.85
N PRO A 135 -12.99 -1.92 7.78
CA PRO A 135 -14.30 -1.81 8.38
C PRO A 135 -15.29 -2.82 7.80
N LEU A 136 -16.27 -3.19 8.61
CA LEU A 136 -17.36 -4.11 8.29
C LEU A 136 -18.65 -3.32 8.05
N CYS A 137 -19.31 -3.57 6.93
CA CYS A 137 -20.69 -3.11 6.72
C CYS A 137 -21.65 -4.18 7.26
N GLU A 138 -22.10 -4.01 8.50
CA GLU A 138 -22.96 -4.98 9.20
C GLU A 138 -24.22 -5.33 8.42
N ALA A 139 -24.92 -4.33 7.84
CA ALA A 139 -26.16 -4.56 7.10
C ALA A 139 -25.97 -5.38 5.81
N ALA A 140 -24.81 -5.26 5.15
CA ALA A 140 -24.49 -6.09 3.98
C ALA A 140 -24.04 -7.49 4.41
N TRP A 141 -23.21 -7.58 5.45
CA TRP A 141 -22.69 -8.84 5.95
C TRP A 141 -23.77 -9.72 6.60
N GLU A 142 -24.75 -9.10 7.27
CA GLU A 142 -25.90 -9.80 7.85
C GLU A 142 -26.72 -10.53 6.78
N LYS A 143 -26.93 -9.89 5.61
CA LYS A 143 -27.64 -10.53 4.49
C LYS A 143 -26.91 -11.80 4.03
N GLU A 144 -25.59 -11.75 3.97
CA GLU A 144 -24.78 -12.91 3.57
C GLU A 144 -24.78 -14.00 4.64
N CYS A 145 -24.73 -13.63 5.93
CA CYS A 145 -24.90 -14.59 7.02
C CYS A 145 -26.25 -15.30 6.94
N ILE A 146 -27.35 -14.55 6.76
CA ILE A 146 -28.71 -15.10 6.66
C ILE A 146 -28.83 -16.02 5.44
N ALA A 147 -28.27 -15.64 4.29
CA ALA A 147 -28.27 -16.47 3.09
C ALA A 147 -27.58 -17.83 3.30
N GLN A 148 -26.59 -17.88 4.19
CA GLN A 148 -25.87 -19.09 4.58
C GLN A 148 -26.48 -19.81 5.80
N GLY A 149 -27.61 -19.34 6.33
CA GLY A 149 -28.28 -19.93 7.49
C GLY A 149 -27.63 -19.58 8.84
N HIS A 150 -26.90 -18.48 8.90
CA HIS A 150 -26.21 -17.97 10.08
C HIS A 150 -26.78 -16.62 10.55
N LYS A 151 -26.60 -16.29 11.83
CA LYS A 151 -26.85 -14.94 12.34
C LYS A 151 -25.66 -14.03 12.06
N LEU A 152 -25.85 -12.72 12.20
CA LEU A 152 -24.76 -11.76 12.14
C LEU A 152 -23.66 -12.16 13.14
N ASN A 153 -22.49 -12.50 12.61
CA ASN A 153 -21.41 -13.10 13.41
C ASN A 153 -20.20 -12.18 13.58
N ARG A 154 -20.29 -10.93 13.15
CA ARG A 154 -19.26 -9.89 13.25
C ARG A 154 -19.95 -8.54 13.39
N VAL A 155 -19.34 -7.64 14.14
CA VAL A 155 -19.81 -6.25 14.29
C VAL A 155 -18.63 -5.31 14.11
N ASN A 156 -18.88 -4.15 13.51
CA ASN A 156 -17.85 -3.20 13.12
C ASN A 156 -17.10 -2.67 14.35
N ALA A 157 -17.80 -2.41 15.47
CA ALA A 157 -17.18 -1.98 16.71
C ALA A 157 -16.06 -2.93 17.18
N VAL A 158 -16.33 -4.25 17.14
CA VAL A 158 -15.34 -5.27 17.51
C VAL A 158 -14.20 -5.29 16.49
N VAL A 159 -14.47 -5.22 15.19
CA VAL A 159 -13.40 -5.15 14.17
C VAL A 159 -12.45 -3.96 14.43
N GLY A 160 -13.00 -2.83 14.89
CA GLY A 160 -12.23 -1.65 15.28
C GLY A 160 -11.25 -1.92 16.43
N GLU A 161 -11.62 -2.72 17.42
CA GLU A 161 -10.72 -3.14 18.51
C GLU A 161 -9.53 -3.94 17.98
N TYR A 162 -9.75 -4.86 17.02
CA TYR A 162 -8.69 -5.63 16.38
C TYR A 162 -7.81 -4.76 15.49
N ALA A 163 -8.39 -3.76 14.81
CA ALA A 163 -7.61 -2.77 14.07
C ALA A 163 -6.69 -1.96 14.99
N SER A 164 -7.19 -1.47 16.12
CA SER A 164 -6.39 -0.78 17.13
C SER A 164 -5.28 -1.66 17.70
N ALA A 165 -5.58 -2.93 18.01
CA ALA A 165 -4.57 -3.87 18.49
C ALA A 165 -3.47 -4.14 17.45
N CYS A 166 -3.83 -4.27 16.16
CA CYS A 166 -2.87 -4.44 15.07
C CYS A 166 -1.92 -3.23 14.95
N VAL A 167 -2.45 -2.00 15.04
CA VAL A 167 -1.64 -0.78 15.07
C VAL A 167 -0.70 -0.77 16.26
N GLN A 168 -1.18 -1.11 17.46
CA GLN A 168 -0.35 -1.14 18.66
C GLN A 168 0.78 -2.18 18.53
N VAL A 169 0.50 -3.38 18.03
CA VAL A 169 1.52 -4.40 17.81
C VAL A 169 2.58 -3.93 16.81
N ALA A 170 2.18 -3.22 15.75
CA ALA A 170 3.15 -2.69 14.80
C ALA A 170 4.10 -1.69 15.45
N GLN A 171 3.58 -0.80 16.29
CA GLN A 171 4.37 0.17 17.06
C GLN A 171 5.33 -0.55 18.02
N ASP A 172 4.83 -1.52 18.79
CA ASP A 172 5.63 -2.30 19.75
C ASP A 172 6.77 -3.05 19.08
N CYS A 173 6.53 -3.58 17.88
CA CYS A 173 7.50 -4.38 17.13
C CYS A 173 8.42 -3.56 16.22
N GLY A 174 8.17 -2.25 16.06
CA GLY A 174 8.92 -1.39 15.14
C GLY A 174 8.70 -1.71 13.65
N THR A 175 7.55 -2.30 13.30
CA THR A 175 7.18 -2.60 11.90
C THR A 175 6.37 -1.47 11.28
N ASP A 176 6.34 -1.40 9.95
CA ASP A 176 5.39 -0.53 9.26
C ASP A 176 3.95 -1.04 9.44
N VAL A 177 2.97 -0.13 9.41
CA VAL A 177 1.54 -0.48 9.46
C VAL A 177 0.74 0.28 8.41
N LEU A 178 -0.08 -0.46 7.67
CA LEU A 178 -1.17 0.11 6.88
C LEU A 178 -2.45 0.07 7.71
N ASN A 179 -2.86 1.23 8.23
CA ASN A 179 -4.13 1.38 8.94
C ASN A 179 -5.30 1.50 7.94
N LEU A 180 -5.61 0.40 7.26
CA LEU A 180 -6.70 0.31 6.30
C LEU A 180 -8.06 0.64 6.93
N TRP A 181 -8.25 0.27 8.20
CA TRP A 181 -9.44 0.60 8.98
C TRP A 181 -9.72 2.11 8.95
N ALA A 182 -8.73 2.92 9.34
CA ALA A 182 -8.87 4.37 9.36
C ALA A 182 -8.98 4.94 7.94
N LEU A 183 -8.13 4.48 7.01
CA LEU A 183 -8.09 4.97 5.62
C LEU A 183 -9.42 4.82 4.87
N MET A 184 -10.17 3.74 5.13
CA MET A 184 -11.47 3.53 4.50
C MET A 184 -12.57 4.40 5.11
N GLN A 185 -12.36 4.96 6.29
CA GLN A 185 -13.33 5.77 7.04
C GLN A 185 -12.97 7.26 7.08
N GLU A 186 -11.89 7.67 6.41
CA GLU A 186 -11.52 9.09 6.25
C GLU A 186 -12.66 9.88 5.57
N ASP A 187 -12.79 11.16 5.95
CA ASP A 187 -13.72 12.12 5.37
C ASP A 187 -15.22 11.78 5.47
N SER A 188 -15.61 10.89 6.40
CA SER A 188 -17.00 10.42 6.57
C SER A 188 -17.61 9.82 5.30
N GLN A 189 -16.76 9.25 4.43
CA GLN A 189 -17.22 8.58 3.24
C GLN A 189 -17.95 7.28 3.59
N ASP A 190 -18.95 6.95 2.79
CA ASP A 190 -19.61 5.66 2.84
C ASP A 190 -18.64 4.57 2.37
N PHE A 191 -17.96 3.93 3.33
CA PHE A 191 -17.00 2.87 3.06
C PHE A 191 -17.66 1.59 2.51
N SER A 192 -18.99 1.47 2.57
CA SER A 192 -19.68 0.27 2.10
C SER A 192 -19.48 0.03 0.61
N ALA A 193 -19.27 1.09 -0.19
CA ALA A 193 -18.95 0.98 -1.61
C ALA A 193 -17.61 0.27 -1.88
N TYR A 194 -16.70 0.25 -0.89
CA TYR A 194 -15.44 -0.47 -0.95
C TYR A 194 -15.56 -1.95 -0.58
N LEU A 195 -16.76 -2.42 -0.21
CA LEU A 195 -17.02 -3.79 0.22
C LEU A 195 -18.07 -4.44 -0.69
N SER A 196 -17.85 -5.68 -1.12
CA SER A 196 -18.78 -6.39 -2.02
C SER A 196 -19.95 -7.04 -1.28
N ASP A 197 -19.66 -7.61 -0.11
CA ASP A 197 -20.59 -8.36 0.74
C ASP A 197 -20.62 -7.81 2.17
N GLY A 198 -19.98 -6.66 2.40
CA GLY A 198 -19.81 -6.05 3.71
C GLY A 198 -18.57 -6.51 4.49
N LEU A 199 -17.79 -7.46 3.97
CA LEU A 199 -16.53 -7.93 4.57
C LEU A 199 -15.36 -7.89 3.57
N HIS A 200 -15.54 -8.47 2.39
CA HIS A 200 -14.53 -8.53 1.34
C HIS A 200 -14.51 -7.24 0.51
N LEU A 201 -13.33 -6.87 0.03
CA LEU A 201 -13.15 -5.67 -0.80
C LEU A 201 -13.89 -5.82 -2.14
N SER A 202 -14.70 -4.82 -2.50
CA SER A 202 -15.32 -4.67 -3.82
C SER A 202 -14.27 -4.38 -4.91
N PRO A 203 -14.60 -4.40 -6.21
CA PRO A 203 -13.68 -3.91 -7.25
C PRO A 203 -13.14 -2.51 -6.95
N GLU A 204 -13.98 -1.61 -6.43
CA GLU A 204 -13.62 -0.25 -6.03
C GLU A 204 -12.69 -0.25 -4.82
N GLY A 205 -12.97 -1.08 -3.81
CA GLY A 205 -12.12 -1.23 -2.63
C GLY A 205 -10.77 -1.89 -2.94
N ARG A 206 -10.74 -2.84 -3.88
CA ARG A 206 -9.52 -3.48 -4.39
C ARG A 206 -8.68 -2.52 -5.25
N CYS A 207 -9.33 -1.68 -6.03
CA CYS A 207 -8.68 -0.67 -6.88
C CYS A 207 -8.21 0.54 -6.05
N GLY A 208 -8.94 0.88 -4.99
CA GLY A 208 -8.66 2.04 -4.14
C GLY A 208 -8.92 3.37 -4.85
N ARG A 209 -9.89 3.42 -5.76
CA ARG A 209 -10.24 4.63 -6.52
C ARG A 209 -10.90 5.65 -5.57
N ARG A 210 -10.20 6.77 -5.33
CA ARG A 210 -10.82 7.99 -4.77
C ARG A 210 -11.46 8.75 -5.92
N GLU A 211 -12.80 8.79 -6.02
CA GLU A 211 -13.46 9.78 -6.85
C GLU A 211 -13.38 11.13 -6.14
N ALA A 212 -12.67 12.09 -6.73
CA ALA A 212 -12.73 13.47 -6.26
C ALA A 212 -14.14 14.00 -6.58
N GLY A 213 -14.98 14.10 -5.55
CA GLY A 213 -16.32 14.67 -5.65
C GLY A 213 -16.28 16.02 -6.35
N THR A 214 -16.85 16.10 -7.55
CA THR A 214 -16.96 17.35 -8.30
C THR A 214 -18.15 18.12 -7.76
N GLN A 215 -18.00 18.80 -6.62
CA GLN A 215 -18.93 19.87 -6.25
C GLN A 215 -18.58 21.11 -7.08
N SER A 216 -19.00 21.12 -8.34
CA SER A 216 -19.08 22.34 -9.12
C SER A 216 -20.34 23.09 -8.68
N ALA A 217 -20.21 23.87 -7.60
CA ALA A 217 -21.20 24.88 -7.26
C ALA A 217 -21.21 25.93 -8.38
N GLY A 218 -22.24 25.85 -9.23
CA GLY A 218 -22.45 26.78 -10.32
C GLY A 218 -22.54 28.21 -9.82
N ARG A 219 -21.53 29.02 -10.15
CA ARG A 219 -21.70 30.46 -10.33
C ARG A 219 -21.73 30.74 -11.82
N ARG A 220 -22.94 30.81 -12.36
CA ARG A 220 -23.19 31.38 -13.69
C ARG A 220 -22.69 32.82 -13.72
N ARG A 221 -21.77 33.14 -14.63
CA ARG A 221 -21.59 34.49 -15.18
C ARG A 221 -21.94 34.42 -16.67
N PRO A 222 -22.84 35.27 -17.19
CA PRO A 222 -23.31 35.17 -18.57
C PRO A 222 -22.22 35.62 -19.55
N LEU A 223 -22.12 34.88 -20.67
CA LEU A 223 -21.30 35.22 -21.82
C LEU A 223 -21.83 36.49 -22.50
N ALA A 224 -20.94 37.44 -22.78
CA ALA A 224 -21.14 38.46 -23.81
C ALA A 224 -20.21 38.16 -24.99
N ALA A 225 -20.81 38.17 -26.18
CA ALA A 225 -20.28 37.67 -27.44
C ALA A 225 -19.13 38.51 -28.02
N HIS A 226 -18.20 37.83 -28.70
CA HIS A 226 -17.24 38.47 -29.61
C HIS A 226 -17.80 38.59 -31.02
N GLY A 227 -17.76 39.80 -31.58
CA GLY A 227 -18.04 40.10 -32.97
C GLY A 227 -17.07 41.14 -33.53
N LYS A 228 -15.97 40.63 -34.11
CA LYS A 228 -15.19 41.12 -35.26
C LYS A 228 -14.56 42.54 -35.28
N ALA A 229 -13.28 42.50 -35.68
CA ALA A 229 -12.62 43.28 -36.75
C ALA A 229 -11.55 44.33 -36.37
N ARG A 230 -10.30 43.93 -36.68
CA ARG A 230 -9.37 44.55 -37.66
C ARG A 230 -8.57 45.81 -37.26
N ARG A 231 -7.24 45.57 -37.19
CA ARG A 231 -6.05 46.41 -37.51
C ARG A 231 -6.08 47.92 -37.17
N LEU A 232 -5.05 48.38 -36.45
CA LEU A 232 -3.92 49.17 -37.00
C LEU A 232 -2.85 49.47 -35.92
N ARG A 233 -1.64 49.73 -36.39
CA ARG A 233 -0.39 50.01 -35.65
C ARG A 233 -0.39 51.44 -35.07
N ALA A 234 0.34 51.65 -33.97
CA ALA A 234 1.14 52.86 -33.76
C ALA A 234 2.26 52.63 -32.75
N ARG A 235 3.45 53.16 -33.07
CA ARG A 235 4.69 53.20 -32.30
C ARG A 235 4.70 54.37 -31.31
N SER A 236 5.49 54.25 -30.23
CA SER A 236 6.49 55.23 -29.74
C SER A 236 6.88 54.81 -28.31
N GLY A 237 8.16 54.54 -28.03
CA GLY A 237 9.13 55.51 -27.47
C GLY A 237 9.19 55.26 -25.95
N SER A 238 10.31 55.30 -25.22
CA SER A 238 11.71 55.64 -25.44
C SER A 238 12.49 55.14 -24.22
N GLN A 239 13.82 55.13 -24.34
CA GLN A 239 14.83 54.58 -23.43
C GLN A 239 15.00 55.37 -22.12
N GLY A 240 15.68 54.76 -21.12
CA GLY A 240 16.27 55.46 -19.98
C GLY A 240 16.91 54.53 -18.96
N ALA A 241 18.24 54.45 -18.95
CA ALA A 241 19.07 53.70 -18.01
C ALA A 241 19.42 54.53 -16.75
N THR A 242 19.75 53.88 -15.62
CA THR A 242 21.06 53.93 -14.92
C THR A 242 21.02 53.37 -13.48
N SER A 243 22.23 52.98 -13.05
CA SER A 243 22.73 52.26 -11.86
C SER A 243 22.30 52.70 -10.44
N SER A 244 22.35 51.80 -9.45
CA SER A 244 23.55 51.57 -8.61
C SER A 244 23.31 50.73 -7.33
N ALA A 245 24.39 50.06 -6.92
CA ALA A 245 24.80 49.65 -5.56
C ALA A 245 24.26 48.36 -4.89
N CYS A 246 25.25 47.61 -4.37
CA CYS A 246 25.22 46.37 -3.59
C CYS A 246 25.28 46.69 -2.08
N PRO A 247 24.97 45.75 -1.16
CA PRO A 247 26.07 45.04 -0.50
C PRO A 247 25.84 43.55 -0.09
N ARG A 248 26.90 42.77 -0.30
CA ARG A 248 27.56 41.71 0.51
C ARG A 248 26.76 40.69 1.36
N LEU A 249 26.87 39.43 0.91
CA LEU A 249 27.47 38.24 1.55
C LEU A 249 27.08 37.85 2.99
N SER A 250 26.45 36.66 3.11
CA SER A 250 26.84 35.66 4.11
C SER A 250 26.98 34.27 3.47
N ARG A 251 28.09 33.61 3.80
CA ARG A 251 28.49 32.26 3.34
C ARG A 251 27.61 31.19 3.96
N ARG A 252 27.22 30.16 3.20
CA ARG A 252 27.22 28.77 3.70
C ARG A 252 27.30 27.73 2.57
N ARG A 253 28.45 27.04 2.60
CA ARG A 253 28.78 25.65 2.21
C ARG A 253 28.35 25.12 0.82
N ARG A 254 29.40 24.86 0.02
CA ARG A 254 29.40 23.90 -1.09
C ARG A 254 28.90 22.53 -0.58
N SER A 255 27.88 21.98 -1.23
CA SER A 255 27.67 20.54 -1.30
C SER A 255 27.68 20.13 -2.78
N ASN A 256 28.41 19.05 -3.04
CA ASN A 256 28.80 18.57 -4.36
C ASN A 256 27.62 18.41 -5.34
N LYS A 257 27.78 19.01 -6.52
CA LYS A 257 27.13 18.56 -7.74
C LYS A 257 27.80 17.24 -8.17
N ALA A 258 27.08 16.14 -8.03
CA ALA A 258 27.27 14.93 -8.81
C ALA A 258 25.94 14.16 -8.88
N SER A 259 25.58 13.70 -10.07
CA SER A 259 24.41 12.88 -10.44
C SER A 259 23.04 13.57 -10.50
N GLY A 260 22.91 14.48 -11.47
CA GLY A 260 21.62 14.89 -12.07
C GLY A 260 21.11 13.85 -13.08
N PHE A 261 21.07 12.57 -12.70
CA PHE A 261 20.56 11.46 -13.50
C PHE A 261 19.91 10.50 -12.50
N LEU A 262 18.57 10.49 -12.43
CA LEU A 262 17.64 9.70 -11.58
C LEU A 262 16.58 10.50 -10.80
N ARG A 263 16.48 11.82 -10.99
CA ARG A 263 15.29 12.57 -10.55
C ARG A 263 14.09 12.46 -11.50
N ASP A 264 14.31 12.05 -12.75
CA ASP A 264 13.29 12.08 -13.79
C ASP A 264 12.59 10.74 -14.07
N ALA A 265 12.93 9.66 -13.33
CA ALA A 265 12.21 8.37 -13.43
C ALA A 265 11.04 8.23 -12.42
N PHE A 266 10.92 9.17 -11.48
CA PHE A 266 9.89 9.17 -10.41
C PHE A 266 8.99 10.40 -10.41
N TYR A 267 9.20 11.31 -11.36
CA TYR A 267 8.20 12.32 -11.72
C TYR A 267 7.20 11.66 -12.68
N LEU A 268 6.13 11.09 -12.11
CA LEU A 268 4.93 10.83 -12.90
C LEU A 268 4.45 12.18 -13.42
N GLY A 269 4.71 12.42 -14.70
CA GLY A 269 4.20 13.58 -15.40
C GLY A 269 2.71 13.72 -15.20
N HIS A 270 2.22 14.96 -15.32
CA HIS A 270 0.81 15.24 -15.51
C HIS A 270 0.32 14.49 -16.75
N VAL A 271 -0.17 13.27 -16.54
CA VAL A 271 -1.07 12.60 -17.47
C VAL A 271 -2.46 13.02 -17.04
N GLY A 272 -3.17 13.73 -17.92
CA GLY A 272 -4.56 14.10 -17.70
C GLY A 272 -5.39 12.87 -17.31
N SER A 273 -6.28 13.05 -16.33
CA SER A 273 -7.05 12.02 -15.60
C SER A 273 -6.24 11.24 -14.53
N GLY A 274 -6.07 11.87 -13.36
CA GLY A 274 -5.37 11.28 -12.22
C GLY A 274 -6.13 10.09 -11.62
N THR A 275 -5.54 8.90 -11.73
CA THR A 275 -5.98 7.68 -11.01
C THR A 275 -5.05 7.44 -9.82
N LYS A 276 -5.58 7.48 -8.59
CA LYS A 276 -4.86 7.17 -7.34
C LYS A 276 -5.38 5.85 -6.78
N TYR A 277 -4.50 5.01 -6.21
CA TYR A 277 -4.83 3.66 -5.73
C TYR A 277 -4.63 3.60 -4.22
N LEU A 278 -5.69 3.56 -3.41
CA LEU A 278 -5.65 3.58 -1.95
C LEU A 278 -4.66 2.56 -1.34
N LEU A 279 -4.70 1.28 -1.69
CA LEU A 279 -3.79 0.28 -1.11
C LEU A 279 -2.33 0.41 -1.59
N ILE A 280 -2.11 0.97 -2.78
CA ILE A 280 -0.75 1.09 -3.36
C ILE A 280 -0.11 2.44 -3.04
N ASP A 281 -0.90 3.50 -2.84
CA ASP A 281 -0.45 4.84 -2.47
C ASP A 281 -0.52 5.10 -0.95
N ALA A 282 -1.38 4.40 -0.19
CA ALA A 282 -1.51 4.59 1.27
C ALA A 282 -0.50 3.78 2.11
N GLY A 283 0.50 3.16 1.49
CA GLY A 283 1.67 2.67 2.22
C GLY A 283 1.94 1.15 2.22
N ILE A 284 1.19 0.30 1.49
CA ILE A 284 1.65 -1.10 1.27
C ILE A 284 2.98 -1.14 0.52
N VAL A 285 3.25 -0.09 -0.25
CA VAL A 285 4.59 0.23 -0.70
C VAL A 285 4.92 1.57 -0.10
N SER A 286 5.37 1.59 1.16
CA SER A 286 6.29 2.65 1.57
C SER A 286 7.35 2.68 0.48
N ALA A 287 7.31 3.75 -0.33
CA ALA A 287 8.29 3.96 -1.37
C ALA A 287 9.69 3.84 -0.76
N THR A 288 9.87 4.06 0.53
CA THR A 288 11.11 3.93 1.29
C THR A 288 11.59 2.49 1.47
N ALA A 289 10.72 1.54 1.86
CA ALA A 289 11.10 0.14 2.12
C ALA A 289 11.48 -0.62 0.83
N ILE A 290 10.72 -0.40 -0.24
CA ILE A 290 11.04 -0.94 -1.57
C ILE A 290 12.13 -0.09 -2.27
N LYS A 291 12.20 1.24 -2.10
CA LYS A 291 13.31 2.06 -2.66
C LYS A 291 14.66 1.61 -2.13
N HIS A 292 14.82 1.45 -0.82
CA HIS A 292 16.12 1.10 -0.26
C HIS A 292 16.58 -0.28 -0.75
N THR A 293 15.67 -1.26 -0.74
CA THR A 293 15.97 -2.63 -1.17
C THR A 293 16.24 -2.71 -2.68
N LEU A 294 15.41 -2.08 -3.52
CA LEU A 294 15.63 -2.09 -4.98
C LEU A 294 16.80 -1.18 -5.41
N SER A 295 17.10 -0.09 -4.71
CA SER A 295 18.28 0.74 -5.01
C SER A 295 19.61 0.02 -4.76
N SER A 296 19.61 -0.97 -3.86
CA SER A 296 20.79 -1.79 -3.56
C SER A 296 20.94 -3.03 -4.44
N LEU A 297 19.89 -3.41 -5.18
CA LEU A 297 19.82 -4.63 -5.99
C LEU A 297 19.78 -4.37 -7.50
N LEU A 298 19.64 -3.11 -7.92
CA LEU A 298 19.82 -2.71 -9.31
C LEU A 298 21.32 -2.57 -9.60
N ILE A 299 21.87 -3.57 -10.29
CA ILE A 299 23.11 -3.41 -11.06
C ILE A 299 22.86 -2.27 -12.07
N PRO A 300 23.79 -1.29 -12.22
CA PRO A 300 23.61 -0.11 -13.07
C PRO A 300 23.27 -0.44 -14.53
#